data_AF-A0A1G6PBM6-F1
#
_entry.id   AF-A0A1G6PBM6-F1
#
_cell.length_a   1.000
_cell.length_b   1.000
_cell.length_c   1.000
_cell.angle_alpha   90.00
_cell.angle_beta   90.00
_cell.angle_gamma   90.00
#
_symmetry.space_group_name_H-M   'P 1'
#
loop_
_entity.id
_entity.type
_entity.pdbx_description
1 polymer ?
#
loop_
_entity_poly.entity_id
_entity_poly.type
_entity_poly.pdbx_seq_one_letter_code
_entity_poly.pdbx_strand_id
1 'polypeptide(L)'
;MAVRILQGTGLGIILCTLIGFLLGVTGLGFGLISIVVLTIVTYFPAGYVAARNTHHPYLAAGLSALFVMFINQLTTAVTFGMANPSSFILGFLFGTLLALLGALISHRPWSK
;
A
#
# COMPACT_ATOMS: atom_id res chain seq x y z
N MET A 1 -12.14 11.28 8.89
CA MET A 1 -11.75 10.55 7.66
C MET A 1 -10.29 10.84 7.28
N ALA A 2 -9.89 12.11 7.11
CA ALA A 2 -8.50 12.48 6.76
C ALA A 2 -7.43 11.86 7.68
N VAL A 3 -7.61 11.93 9.00
CA VAL A 3 -6.67 11.33 9.99
C VAL A 3 -6.48 9.82 9.77
N ARG A 4 -7.53 9.09 9.39
CA ARG A 4 -7.45 7.64 9.15
C ARG A 4 -6.73 7.32 7.85
N ILE A 5 -6.97 8.11 6.81
CA ILE A 5 -6.24 8.01 5.54
C ILE A 5 -4.75 8.27 5.81
N LEU A 6 -4.41 9.31 6.56
CA LEU A 6 -3.02 9.61 6.95
C LEU A 6 -2.39 8.49 7.79
N GLN A 7 -3.14 7.88 8.71
CA GLN A 7 -2.66 6.72 9.50
C GLN A 7 -2.41 5.49 8.61
N GLY A 8 -3.32 5.16 7.70
CA GLY A 8 -3.15 4.05 6.76
C GLY A 8 -1.97 4.30 5.81
N THR A 9 -1.86 5.52 5.29
CA THR A 9 -0.76 5.91 4.41
C THR A 9 0.58 5.90 5.14
N GLY A 10 0.65 6.45 6.34
CA GLY A 10 1.85 6.42 7.17
C GLY A 10 2.30 5.00 7.51
N LEU A 11 1.37 4.11 7.86
CA LEU A 11 1.66 2.69 8.07
C LEU A 11 2.21 2.03 6.80
N GLY A 12 1.59 2.27 5.65
CA GLY A 12 2.04 1.75 4.36
C GLY A 12 3.46 2.17 4.03
N ILE A 13 3.80 3.44 4.24
CA ILE A 13 5.17 3.97 4.02
C ILE A 13 6.16 3.29 4.96
N ILE A 14 5.87 3.22 6.26
CA ILE A 14 6.76 2.60 7.24
C ILE A 14 7.02 1.13 6.89
N LEU A 15 5.97 0.38 6.55
CA LEU A 15 6.09 -1.03 6.18
C LEU A 15 6.86 -1.21 4.87
N CYS A 16 6.61 -0.37 3.87
CA CYS A 16 7.33 -0.38 2.61
C CYS A 16 8.83 -0.13 2.83
N THR A 17 9.19 0.90 3.61
CA THR A 17 10.59 1.24 3.91
C THR A 17 11.27 0.14 4.72
N LEU A 18 10.61 -0.39 5.74
CA LEU A 18 11.18 -1.41 6.62
C LEU A 18 11.44 -2.72 5.87
N ILE A 19 10.51 -3.16 5.03
CA ILE A 19 10.67 -4.38 4.23
C ILE A 19 11.68 -4.14 3.10
N GLY A 20 11.63 -2.99 2.44
CA GLY A 20 12.62 -2.61 1.43
C GLY A 20 14.05 -2.62 1.99
N PHE A 21 14.24 -2.10 3.22
CA PHE A 21 15.51 -2.16 3.93
C PHE A 21 15.93 -3.59 4.25
N LEU A 22 15.03 -4.42 4.79
CA LEU A 22 15.31 -5.83 5.09
C LEU A 22 15.70 -6.62 3.83
N LEU A 23 15.01 -6.40 2.71
CA LEU A 23 15.37 -7.02 1.43
C LEU A 23 16.75 -6.56 0.95
N GLY A 24 17.06 -5.27 1.08
CA GLY A 24 18.38 -4.72 0.77
C GLY A 24 19.51 -5.32 1.62
N VAL A 25 19.29 -5.48 2.93
CA VAL A 25 20.29 -6.03 3.87
C VAL A 25 20.49 -7.54 3.70
N THR A 26 19.41 -8.29 3.47
CA THR A 26 19.47 -9.75 3.33
C THR A 26 20.02 -10.21 2.00
N GLY A 27 20.17 -9.31 1.02
CA GLY A 27 20.60 -9.68 -0.34
C GLY A 27 19.63 -10.63 -1.05
N LEU A 28 18.43 -10.82 -0.49
CA LEU A 28 17.31 -11.47 -1.18
C LEU A 28 16.98 -10.59 -2.38
N GLY A 29 17.49 -10.98 -3.55
CA GLY A 29 17.30 -10.22 -4.78
C GLY A 29 15.82 -9.89 -4.99
N PHE A 30 15.55 -8.76 -5.66
CA PHE A 30 14.20 -8.34 -6.02
C PHE A 30 13.59 -9.29 -7.06
N GLY A 31 13.12 -10.45 -6.59
CA GLY A 31 12.35 -11.41 -7.35
C GLY A 31 10.85 -11.10 -7.30
N LEU A 32 10.09 -11.81 -8.13
CA LEU A 32 8.62 -11.73 -8.14
C LEU A 32 8.01 -11.95 -6.75
N ILE A 33 8.56 -12.89 -5.97
CA ILE A 33 8.07 -13.21 -4.62
C ILE A 33 8.24 -12.02 -3.68
N SER A 34 9.42 -11.37 -3.65
CA SER A 34 9.65 -10.20 -2.79
C SER A 34 8.77 -9.01 -3.18
N ILE A 35 8.51 -8.81 -4.47
CA ILE A 35 7.61 -7.76 -4.96
C ILE A 35 6.18 -8.03 -4.48
N VAL A 36 5.69 -9.25 -4.62
CA VAL A 36 4.35 -9.64 -4.17
C VAL A 36 4.21 -9.48 -2.65
N VAL A 37 5.18 -9.98 -1.88
CA VAL A 37 5.18 -9.85 -0.41
C VAL A 37 5.20 -8.37 0.01
N LEU A 38 6.07 -7.55 -0.60
CA LEU A 38 6.12 -6.12 -0.33
C LEU A 38 4.76 -5.46 -0.60
N THR A 39 4.16 -5.77 -1.75
CA THR A 39 2.87 -5.18 -2.15
C THR A 39 1.75 -5.59 -1.19
N ILE A 40 1.70 -6.86 -0.79
CA ILE A 40 0.70 -7.34 0.19
C ILE A 40 0.91 -6.64 1.53
N VAL A 41 2.12 -6.66 2.09
CA VAL A 41 2.37 -6.15 3.43
C VAL A 41 2.30 -4.61 3.48
N THR A 42 2.48 -3.91 2.37
CA THR A 42 2.31 -2.45 2.31
C THR A 42 0.85 -2.04 2.14
N TYR A 43 0.17 -2.52 1.11
CA TYR A 43 -1.14 -1.98 0.72
C TYR A 43 -2.30 -2.57 1.51
N PHE A 44 -2.23 -3.84 1.89
CA PHE A 44 -3.31 -4.49 2.63
C PHE A 44 -3.48 -3.90 4.05
N PRO A 45 -2.42 -3.75 4.87
CA PRO A 45 -2.53 -3.10 6.18
C PRO A 45 -2.90 -1.61 6.07
N ALA A 46 -2.38 -0.90 5.06
CA ALA A 46 -2.74 0.49 4.81
C ALA A 46 -4.25 0.65 4.57
N GLY A 47 -4.83 -0.17 3.70
CA GLY A 47 -6.27 -0.19 3.43
C GLY A 47 -7.11 -0.61 4.64
N TYR A 48 -6.66 -1.63 5.39
CA TYR A 48 -7.31 -2.07 6.62
C TYR A 48 -7.41 -0.94 7.66
N VAL A 49 -6.31 -0.24 7.92
CA VAL A 49 -6.25 0.86 8.91
C VAL A 49 -7.04 2.07 8.43
N ALA A 50 -6.93 2.44 7.15
CA ALA A 50 -7.66 3.57 6.59
C ALA A 50 -9.18 3.37 6.61
N ALA A 51 -9.65 2.14 6.37
CA ALA A 51 -11.07 1.81 6.35
C ALA A 51 -11.70 1.66 7.75
N ARG A 52 -10.91 1.33 8.78
CA ARG A 52 -11.42 1.02 10.11
C ARG A 52 -12.15 2.21 10.73
N ASN A 53 -13.38 1.99 11.19
CA ASN A 53 -14.23 2.99 11.86
C ASN A 53 -14.42 4.27 11.02
N THR A 54 -14.58 4.13 9.71
CA THR A 54 -14.91 5.25 8.82
C THR A 54 -16.28 5.05 8.16
N HIS A 55 -16.99 6.16 7.90
CA HIS A 55 -18.30 6.13 7.22
C HIS A 55 -18.21 5.64 5.77
N HIS A 56 -17.08 5.88 5.10
CA HIS A 56 -16.82 5.47 3.72
C HIS A 56 -15.54 4.62 3.66
N PRO A 57 -15.58 3.34 4.06
CA PRO A 57 -14.40 2.49 4.23
C PRO A 57 -13.63 2.26 2.94
N TYR A 58 -14.33 1.97 1.84
CA TYR A 58 -13.71 1.70 0.54
C TYR A 58 -13.10 2.95 -0.09
N LEU A 59 -13.74 4.11 0.08
CA LEU A 59 -13.21 5.39 -0.37
C LEU A 59 -11.95 5.77 0.42
N ALA A 60 -11.96 5.58 1.75
CA ALA A 60 -10.80 5.84 2.60
C ALA A 60 -9.61 4.93 2.23
N ALA A 61 -9.85 3.64 2.00
CA ALA A 61 -8.82 2.69 1.58
C ALA A 61 -8.26 3.00 0.19
N GLY A 62 -9.13 3.32 -0.78
CA GLY A 62 -8.71 3.72 -2.13
C GLY A 62 -7.85 4.98 -2.13
N LEU A 63 -8.25 6.01 -1.36
CA LEU A 63 -7.45 7.23 -1.21
C LEU A 63 -6.12 6.95 -0.53
N SER A 64 -6.10 6.11 0.52
CA SER A 64 -4.85 5.73 1.19
C SER A 64 -3.90 4.99 0.24
N ALA A 65 -4.40 4.02 -0.53
CA ALA A 65 -3.62 3.30 -1.54
C ALA A 65 -3.02 4.25 -2.59
N LEU A 66 -3.81 5.21 -3.08
CA LEU A 66 -3.37 6.21 -4.04
C LEU A 66 -2.21 7.06 -3.46
N PHE A 67 -2.33 7.53 -2.22
CA PHE A 67 -1.25 8.29 -1.58
C PHE A 67 0.01 7.45 -1.36
N VAL A 68 -0.11 6.23 -0.84
CA VAL A 68 1.03 5.32 -0.63
C VAL A 68 1.75 5.07 -1.96
N MET A 69 0.99 4.81 -3.02
CA MET A 69 1.52 4.52 -4.33
C MET A 69 2.22 5.74 -4.96
N PHE A 70 1.62 6.93 -4.82
CA PHE A 70 2.22 8.17 -5.32
C PHE A 70 3.57 8.42 -4.63
N ILE A 71 3.63 8.21 -3.31
CA ILE A 71 4.87 8.33 -2.55
C ILE A 71 5.88 7.27 -2.99
N ASN A 72 5.46 6.02 -3.16
CA ASN A 72 6.34 4.94 -3.60
C ASN A 72 6.95 5.21 -4.99
N GLN A 73 6.15 5.74 -5.93
CA GLN A 73 6.65 6.10 -7.26
C GLN A 73 7.58 7.30 -7.19
N LEU A 74 7.27 8.31 -6.36
CA LEU A 74 8.13 9.47 -6.15
C LEU A 74 9.49 9.03 -5.59
N THR A 75 9.50 8.18 -4.58
CA THR A 75 10.73 7.60 -4.01
C THR A 75 11.50 6.81 -5.07
N THR A 76 10.83 5.98 -5.85
CA THR A 76 11.47 5.20 -6.93
C THR A 76 12.12 6.12 -7.98
N ALA A 77 11.41 7.16 -8.41
CA ALA A 77 11.91 8.12 -9.38
C ALA A 77 13.12 8.92 -8.84
N VAL A 78 13.10 9.30 -7.56
CA VAL A 78 14.19 10.04 -6.91
C VAL A 78 15.41 9.14 -6.67
N THR A 79 15.22 7.91 -6.21
CA THR A 79 16.32 6.99 -5.83
C THR A 79 16.96 6.33 -7.04
N PHE A 80 16.17 5.92 -8.03
CA PHE A 80 16.67 5.16 -9.19
C PHE A 80 16.72 5.98 -10.48
N GLY A 81 16.28 7.24 -10.47
CA GLY A 81 16.27 8.12 -11.64
C GLY A 81 15.34 7.67 -12.77
N MET A 82 14.51 6.65 -12.53
CA MET A 82 13.63 6.05 -13.54
C MET A 82 12.20 6.02 -13.01
N ALA A 83 11.29 6.67 -13.73
CA ALA A 83 9.86 6.49 -13.57
C ALA A 83 9.40 5.48 -14.61
N ASN A 84 9.04 4.26 -14.19
CA ASN A 84 8.40 3.30 -15.07
C ASN A 84 6.87 3.51 -15.04
N PRO A 85 6.24 3.95 -16.14
CA PRO A 85 4.79 4.16 -16.17
C PRO A 85 4.01 2.84 -16.10
N SER A 86 4.60 1.73 -16.59
CA SER A 86 4.00 0.40 -16.48
C SER A 86 3.91 -0.09 -15.03
N SER A 87 4.96 0.14 -14.22
CA SER A 87 4.97 -0.21 -12.80
C SER A 87 4.00 0.65 -11.99
N PHE A 88 3.76 1.90 -12.41
CA PHE A 88 2.75 2.77 -11.82
C PHE A 88 1.34 2.19 -11.98
N ILE A 89 0.96 1.78 -13.20
CA ILE A 89 -0.38 1.25 -13.49
C ILE A 89 -0.60 -0.08 -12.75
N LEU A 90 0.38 -0.97 -12.77
CA LEU A 90 0.29 -2.25 -12.06
C LEU A 90 0.25 -2.04 -10.54
N GLY A 91 1.11 -1.16 -10.01
CA GLY A 91 1.10 -0.79 -8.60
C GLY A 91 -0.23 -0.17 -8.17
N PHE A 92 -0.85 0.64 -9.03
CA PHE A 92 -2.16 1.22 -8.78
C PHE A 92 -3.25 0.16 -8.71
N LEU A 93 -3.35 -0.69 -9.74
CA LEU A 93 -4.38 -1.73 -9.82
C LEU A 93 -4.25 -2.71 -8.65
N PHE A 94 -3.06 -3.29 -8.46
CA PHE A 94 -2.85 -4.28 -7.40
C PHE A 94 -2.88 -3.65 -6.00
N GLY A 95 -2.29 -2.48 -5.82
CA GLY A 95 -2.30 -1.77 -4.54
C GLY A 95 -3.70 -1.36 -4.11
N THR A 96 -4.53 -0.88 -5.06
CA THR A 96 -5.92 -0.53 -4.77
C THR A 96 -6.76 -1.77 -4.47
N LEU A 97 -6.61 -2.85 -5.25
CA LEU A 97 -7.29 -4.13 -4.96
C LEU A 97 -6.96 -4.66 -3.56
N LEU A 98 -5.68 -4.66 -3.18
CA LEU A 98 -5.24 -5.13 -1.86
C LEU A 98 -5.73 -4.22 -0.73
N ALA A 99 -5.74 -2.90 -0.93
CA ALA A 99 -6.27 -1.96 0.05
C ALA A 99 -7.79 -2.14 0.23
N LEU A 100 -8.53 -2.38 -0.86
CA LEU A 100 -9.96 -2.69 -0.82
C LEU A 100 -10.23 -4.02 -0.12
N LEU A 101 -9.39 -5.05 -0.31
CA LEU A 101 -9.47 -6.30 0.44
C LEU A 101 -9.22 -6.08 1.93
N GLY A 102 -8.23 -5.25 2.30
CA GLY A 102 -8.02 -4.83 3.68
C GLY A 102 -9.24 -4.11 4.27
N ALA A 103 -9.90 -3.25 3.48
CA ALA A 103 -11.13 -2.57 3.88
C ALA A 103 -12.31 -3.52 4.08
N LEU A 104 -12.48 -4.50 3.18
CA LEU A 104 -13.52 -5.51 3.25
C LEU A 104 -13.45 -6.29 4.57
N ILE A 105 -12.23 -6.67 4.98
CA ILE A 105 -11.98 -7.40 6.22
C ILE A 105 -12.20 -6.51 7.46
N SER A 106 -11.89 -5.22 7.39
CA SER A 106 -12.08 -4.31 8.52
C SER A 106 -13.55 -3.95 8.75
N HIS A 107 -14.34 -3.84 7.68
CA HIS A 107 -15.75 -3.48 7.76
C HIS A 107 -16.69 -4.69 7.94
N ARG A 108 -16.30 -5.90 7.50
CA ARG A 108 -17.10 -7.15 7.56
C ARG A 108 -18.59 -6.91 7.23
N PRO A 109 -18.94 -6.53 5.99
CA PRO A 109 -20.33 -6.25 5.61
C PRO A 109 -21.29 -7.43 5.82
N TRP A 110 -20.76 -8.66 5.88
CA TRP A 110 -21.49 -9.91 6.11
C TRP A 110 -21.70 -10.28 7.59
N SER A 111 -21.19 -9.48 8.53
CA SER A 111 -21.28 -9.75 9.98
C SER A 111 -22.49 -9.07 10.65
N LYS A 112 -23.49 -8.66 9.87
CA LYS A 112 -24.74 -8.06 10.35
C LYS A 112 -25.89 -9.03 10.17
#